data_AF-A0AAN8FRR5-F1
#
_entry.id   AF-A0AAN8FRR5-F1
#
_cell.length_a   1.000
_cell.length_b   1.000
_cell.length_c   1.000
_cell.angle_alpha   90.00
_cell.angle_beta   90.00
_cell.angle_gamma   90.00
#
_symmetry.space_group_name_H-M   'P 1'
#
loop_
_entity.id
_entity.type
_entity.pdbx_description
1 polymer ?
#
loop_
_entity_poly.entity_id
_entity_poly.type
_entity_poly.pdbx_seq_one_letter_code
_entity_poly.pdbx_strand_id
1 'polypeptide(L)'
;MRKLSHPNIVKLKYFFYSGGEKKDELYLNLILEYVPETVYRVARHYSKQRQSIPLIYVKLYMYQLFRALAYIHGIGICHRDIKPQNLLIDPESGILKLCDFGSAKYLVKGEPNVSYICSRYYRAPELIFGATNYT
;
A
#
# COMPACT_ATOMS: atom_id res chain seq x y z
N MET A 1 9.83 -2.74 5.16
CA MET A 1 10.08 -3.38 3.84
C MET A 1 11.13 -4.49 3.85
N ARG A 2 12.31 -4.33 4.49
CA ARG A 2 13.37 -5.38 4.50
C ARG A 2 12.93 -6.78 4.94
N LYS A 3 11.95 -6.89 5.84
CA LYS A 3 11.40 -8.16 6.35
C LYS A 3 10.27 -8.75 5.48
N LEU A 4 9.81 -8.02 4.47
CA LEU A 4 8.63 -8.39 3.68
C LEU A 4 9.06 -9.21 2.47
N SER A 5 8.51 -10.42 2.33
CA SER A 5 8.69 -11.29 1.17
C SER A 5 7.36 -11.98 0.88
N HIS A 6 6.63 -11.46 -0.11
CA HIS A 6 5.33 -11.98 -0.52
C HIS A 6 5.08 -11.63 -1.99
N PRO A 7 4.50 -12.53 -2.82
CA PRO A 7 4.28 -12.26 -4.24
C PRO A 7 3.41 -11.03 -4.52
N ASN A 8 2.46 -10.72 -3.64
CA ASN A 8 1.55 -9.57 -3.74
C ASN A 8 2.02 -8.32 -2.97
N ILE A 9 3.30 -8.21 -2.65
CA ILE A 9 3.92 -7.01 -2.06
C ILE A 9 5.09 -6.58 -2.93
N VAL A 10 5.25 -5.27 -3.14
CA VAL A 10 6.36 -4.73 -3.92
C VAL A 10 7.70 -5.09 -3.26
N LYS A 11 8.60 -5.72 -4.03
CA LYS A 11 9.91 -6.15 -3.56
C LYS A 11 10.87 -4.96 -3.46
N LEU A 12 11.43 -4.76 -2.26
CA LEU A 12 12.62 -3.93 -2.07
C LEU A 12 13.84 -4.70 -2.57
N LYS A 13 14.48 -4.22 -3.64
CA LYS A 13 15.69 -4.81 -4.21
C LYS A 13 16.94 -4.33 -3.47
N TYR A 14 17.08 -3.01 -3.34
CA TYR A 14 18.23 -2.37 -2.70
C TYR A 14 17.78 -1.11 -1.96
N PHE A 15 18.62 -0.61 -1.05
CA PHE A 15 18.47 0.72 -0.49
C PHE A 15 19.85 1.33 -0.27
N PHE A 16 19.96 2.65 -0.41
CA PHE A 16 21.20 3.37 -0.15
C PHE A 16 20.91 4.81 0.27
N TYR A 17 21.87 5.45 0.91
CA TYR A 17 21.78 6.85 1.27
C TYR A 17 22.52 7.73 0.26
N SER A 18 22.00 8.92 -0.03
CA SER A 18 22.67 9.93 -0.84
C SER A 18 22.58 11.30 -0.18
N GLY A 19 23.63 12.12 -0.33
CA GLY A 19 23.61 13.52 0.10
C GLY A 19 22.76 14.38 -0.84
N GLY A 20 22.10 15.39 -0.28
CA GLY A 20 21.42 16.44 -1.02
C GLY A 20 22.34 17.59 -1.44
N GLU A 21 21.75 18.61 -2.08
CA GLU A 21 22.48 19.84 -2.43
C GLU A 21 22.77 20.70 -1.19
N LYS A 22 21.92 20.60 -0.16
CA LYS A 22 22.10 21.33 1.09
C LYS A 22 23.00 20.58 2.05
N LYS A 23 23.76 21.33 2.84
CA LYS A 23 24.55 20.79 3.95
C LYS A 23 23.63 20.01 4.90
N ASP A 24 24.06 18.83 5.30
CA ASP A 24 23.37 17.90 6.20
C ASP A 24 22.05 17.31 5.67
N GLU A 25 21.77 17.45 4.36
CA GLU A 25 20.63 16.83 3.72
C GLU A 25 20.95 15.38 3.33
N LEU A 26 20.19 14.42 3.86
CA LEU A 26 20.37 13.00 3.61
C LEU A 26 19.07 12.38 3.09
N TYR A 27 19.17 11.72 1.94
CA TYR A 27 18.07 10.99 1.32
C TYR A 27 18.24 9.49 1.49
N LEU A 28 17.16 8.81 1.89
CA LEU A 28 17.07 7.35 1.81
C LEU A 28 16.41 6.96 0.49
N ASN A 29 17.19 6.30 -0.38
CA ASN A 29 16.72 5.81 -1.68
C ASN A 29 16.29 4.35 -1.56
N LEU A 30 15.06 4.05 -1.98
CA LEU A 30 14.50 2.70 -2.00
C LEU A 30 14.37 2.22 -3.44
N ILE A 31 15.16 1.21 -3.82
CA ILE A 31 15.11 0.61 -5.15
C ILE A 31 14.12 -0.54 -5.12
N LEU A 32 12.96 -0.32 -5.74
CA LEU A 32 11.83 -1.26 -5.75
C LEU A 32 11.74 -1.98 -7.11
N GLU A 33 11.03 -3.11 -7.16
CA GLU A 33 10.54 -3.62 -8.44
C GLU A 33 9.56 -2.62 -9.09
N TYR A 34 9.65 -2.49 -10.41
CA TYR A 34 8.75 -1.65 -11.19
C TYR A 34 7.50 -2.45 -11.57
N VAL A 35 6.34 -1.81 -11.45
CA VAL A 35 5.04 -2.35 -11.84
C VAL A 35 4.28 -1.24 -12.56
N PRO A 36 3.80 -1.45 -13.80
CA PRO A 36 3.53 -0.35 -14.74
C PRO A 36 2.22 0.41 -14.47
N GLU A 37 1.23 -0.24 -13.87
CA GLU A 37 -0.10 0.33 -13.68
C GLU A 37 -0.53 0.33 -12.22
N THR A 38 -1.62 1.03 -11.94
CA THR A 38 -2.29 1.00 -10.63
C THR A 38 -3.78 0.72 -10.79
N VAL A 39 -4.40 0.16 -9.75
CA VAL A 39 -5.86 0.00 -9.69
C VAL A 39 -6.56 1.35 -9.88
N TYR A 40 -5.98 2.45 -9.37
CA TYR A 40 -6.50 3.80 -9.60
C TYR A 40 -6.58 4.17 -11.09
N ARG A 41 -5.50 3.94 -11.86
CA ARG A 41 -5.45 4.26 -13.29
C ARG A 41 -6.43 3.40 -14.09
N VAL A 42 -6.52 2.11 -13.76
CA VAL A 42 -7.51 1.20 -14.38
C VAL A 42 -8.94 1.62 -14.07
N ALA A 43 -9.27 1.86 -12.79
CA ALA A 43 -10.61 2.30 -12.42
C ALA A 43 -11.00 3.61 -13.12
N ARG A 44 -10.05 4.55 -13.24
CA ARG A 44 -10.27 5.81 -13.96
C ARG A 44 -10.48 5.59 -15.46
N HIS A 45 -9.79 4.64 -16.09
CA HIS A 45 -9.97 4.30 -17.50
C HIS A 45 -11.41 3.81 -17.78
N TYR A 46 -11.86 2.80 -17.04
CA TYR A 46 -13.23 2.27 -17.16
C TYR A 46 -14.29 3.33 -16.84
N SER A 47 -14.08 4.11 -15.78
CA SER A 47 -14.99 5.21 -15.42
C SER A 47 -15.14 6.26 -16.52
N LYS A 48 -14.05 6.67 -17.18
CA LYS A 48 -14.09 7.61 -18.31
C LYS A 48 -14.88 7.07 -19.50
N GLN A 49 -14.86 5.76 -19.70
CA GLN A 49 -15.62 5.08 -20.75
C GLN A 49 -17.06 4.75 -20.32
N ARG A 50 -17.48 5.14 -19.12
CA ARG A 50 -18.78 4.77 -18.51
C ARG A 50 -18.99 3.26 -18.45
N GLN A 51 -17.90 2.52 -18.29
CA GLN A 51 -17.90 1.08 -18.14
C GLN A 51 -17.54 0.70 -16.70
N SER A 52 -18.01 -0.47 -16.28
CA SER A 52 -17.57 -1.08 -15.04
C SER A 52 -16.34 -1.96 -15.30
N ILE A 53 -15.45 -2.05 -14.30
CA ILE A 53 -14.35 -3.02 -14.35
C ILE A 53 -14.97 -4.44 -14.40
N PRO A 54 -14.57 -5.30 -15.35
CA PRO A 54 -15.06 -6.66 -15.41
C PRO A 54 -14.88 -7.40 -14.08
N LEU A 55 -15.91 -8.14 -13.66
CA LEU A 55 -15.96 -8.77 -12.35
C LEU A 55 -14.79 -9.74 -12.09
N ILE A 56 -14.25 -10.35 -13.14
CA ILE A 56 -13.06 -11.21 -13.05
C ILE A 56 -11.84 -10.45 -12.51
N TYR A 57 -11.59 -9.22 -12.97
CA TYR A 57 -10.49 -8.39 -12.49
C TYR A 57 -10.74 -7.91 -11.07
N VAL A 58 -11.98 -7.58 -10.72
CA VAL A 58 -12.35 -7.23 -9.34
C VAL A 58 -12.02 -8.39 -8.40
N LYS A 59 -12.45 -9.62 -8.73
CA LYS A 59 -12.16 -10.82 -7.95
C LYS A 59 -10.64 -11.05 -7.84
N LEU A 60 -9.93 -10.99 -8.96
CA LEU A 60 -8.49 -11.23 -9.04
C LEU A 60 -7.68 -10.24 -8.19
N TYR A 61 -7.99 -8.95 -8.28
CA TYR A 61 -7.26 -7.90 -7.57
C TYR A 61 -7.61 -7.89 -6.08
N MET A 62 -8.88 -8.01 -5.71
CA MET A 62 -9.28 -8.03 -4.31
C MET A 62 -8.71 -9.26 -3.58
N TYR A 63 -8.72 -10.43 -4.22
CA TYR A 63 -8.11 -11.65 -3.65
C TYR A 63 -6.62 -11.44 -3.36
N GLN A 64 -5.86 -10.90 -4.31
CA GLN A 64 -4.43 -10.66 -4.15
C GLN A 64 -4.12 -9.58 -3.10
N LEU A 65 -4.95 -8.53 -3.01
CA LEU A 65 -4.87 -7.55 -1.94
C LEU A 65 -5.07 -8.21 -0.57
N PHE A 66 -6.11 -9.02 -0.41
CA PHE A 66 -6.37 -9.69 0.88
C PHE A 66 -5.27 -10.69 1.26
N ARG A 67 -4.62 -11.35 0.29
CA ARG A 67 -3.42 -12.15 0.57
C ARG A 67 -2.26 -11.31 1.10
N ALA A 68 -2.00 -10.15 0.48
CA ALA A 68 -0.96 -9.23 0.96
C ALA A 68 -1.28 -8.72 2.37
N LEU A 69 -2.54 -8.36 2.64
CA LEU A 69 -3.00 -7.93 3.96
C LEU A 69 -2.88 -9.03 5.01
N ALA A 70 -3.32 -10.25 4.70
CA ALA A 70 -3.20 -11.40 5.59
C ALA A 70 -1.73 -11.66 5.96
N TYR A 71 -0.82 -11.55 4.99
CA TYR A 71 0.62 -11.68 5.24
C TYR A 71 1.15 -10.61 6.20
N ILE A 72 0.90 -9.31 5.94
CA ILE A 72 1.44 -8.24 6.79
C ILE A 72 0.79 -8.21 8.18
N HIS A 73 -0.52 -8.50 8.27
CA HIS A 73 -1.22 -8.58 9.55
C HIS A 73 -0.73 -9.79 10.36
N GLY A 74 -0.41 -10.91 9.71
CA GLY A 74 0.16 -12.10 10.36
C GLY A 74 1.52 -11.85 11.04
N ILE A 75 2.23 -10.78 10.65
CA ILE A 75 3.49 -10.34 11.30
C ILE A 75 3.31 -9.04 12.08
N GLY A 76 2.07 -8.64 12.38
CA GLY A 76 1.73 -7.48 13.23
C GLY A 76 1.88 -6.11 12.57
N ILE A 77 2.02 -6.04 11.24
CA ILE A 77 2.16 -4.78 10.50
C ILE A 77 0.82 -4.35 9.93
N CYS A 78 0.36 -3.15 10.29
CA CYS A 78 -0.76 -2.48 9.63
C CYS A 78 -0.23 -1.49 8.57
N HIS A 79 -0.80 -1.51 7.36
CA HIS A 79 -0.38 -0.63 6.27
C HIS A 79 -0.81 0.84 6.47
N ARG A 80 -2.03 1.06 7.02
CA ARG A 80 -2.61 2.38 7.34
C ARG A 80 -2.72 3.39 6.19
N ASP A 81 -2.67 2.95 4.94
CA ASP A 81 -2.96 3.80 3.77
C ASP A 81 -3.33 2.96 2.54
N ILE A 82 -4.28 2.04 2.72
CA ILE A 82 -4.81 1.24 1.61
C ILE A 82 -5.71 2.12 0.74
N LYS A 83 -5.34 2.26 -0.52
CA LYS A 83 -6.05 3.04 -1.53
C LYS A 83 -5.67 2.56 -2.94
N PRO A 84 -6.50 2.74 -3.97
CA PRO A 84 -6.22 2.28 -5.34
C PRO A 84 -4.88 2.73 -5.92
N GLN A 85 -4.33 3.87 -5.46
CA GLN A 85 -3.01 4.36 -5.88
C GLN A 85 -1.85 3.50 -5.35
N ASN A 86 -2.04 2.84 -4.20
CA ASN A 86 -1.03 2.00 -3.55
C ASN A 86 -1.17 0.51 -3.96
N LEU A 87 -2.04 0.23 -4.93
CA LEU A 87 -2.27 -1.10 -5.48
C LEU A 87 -1.71 -1.12 -6.90
N LEU A 88 -0.47 -1.57 -7.04
CA LEU A 88 0.20 -1.70 -8.34
C LEU A 88 -0.31 -2.96 -9.06
N ILE A 89 -0.42 -2.89 -10.38
CA ILE A 89 -0.83 -4.02 -11.20
C ILE A 89 0.09 -4.17 -12.41
N ASP A 90 0.37 -5.41 -12.75
CA ASP A 90 0.88 -5.79 -14.06
C ASP A 90 -0.31 -6.29 -14.90
N PRO A 91 -0.73 -5.54 -15.94
CA PRO A 91 -1.88 -5.92 -16.77
C PRO A 91 -1.66 -7.21 -17.56
N GLU A 92 -0.42 -7.55 -17.90
CA GLU A 92 -0.11 -8.73 -18.72
C GLU A 92 -0.25 -10.00 -17.89
N SER A 93 0.34 -10.02 -16.68
CA SER A 93 0.25 -11.18 -15.79
C SER A 93 -0.99 -11.18 -14.88
N GLY A 94 -1.67 -10.05 -14.74
CA GLY A 94 -2.77 -9.85 -13.78
C GLY A 94 -2.33 -9.78 -12.31
N ILE A 95 -1.02 -9.72 -12.04
CA ILE A 95 -0.48 -9.71 -10.67
C ILE A 95 -0.69 -8.34 -10.03
N LEU A 96 -1.26 -8.33 -8.82
CA LEU A 96 -1.37 -7.15 -7.97
C LEU A 96 -0.29 -7.16 -6.89
N LYS A 97 0.34 -5.99 -6.66
CA LYS A 97 1.34 -5.76 -5.62
C LYS A 97 1.01 -4.53 -4.78
N LEU A 98 0.91 -4.71 -3.47
CA LEU A 98 0.77 -3.63 -2.50
C LEU A 98 2.10 -2.87 -2.37
N CYS A 99 2.05 -1.53 -2.44
CA CYS A 99 3.20 -0.65 -2.30
C CYS A 99 2.95 0.49 -1.28
N ASP A 100 3.96 1.34 -1.08
CA ASP A 100 3.92 2.52 -0.20
C ASP A 100 3.68 2.20 1.29
N PHE A 101 4.69 1.60 1.90
CA PHE A 101 4.73 1.31 3.33
C PHE A 101 5.15 2.53 4.19
N GLY A 102 5.11 3.76 3.66
CA GLY A 102 5.53 4.97 4.38
C GLY A 102 4.67 5.26 5.62
N SER A 103 3.39 4.87 5.58
CA SER A 103 2.47 4.98 6.71
C SER A 103 2.39 3.70 7.57
N ALA A 104 3.06 2.62 7.17
CA ALA A 104 2.91 1.33 7.85
C ALA A 104 3.54 1.35 9.25
N LYS A 105 2.97 0.61 10.20
CA LYS A 105 3.48 0.50 11.58
C LYS A 105 3.20 -0.89 12.14
N TYR A 106 4.07 -1.36 13.03
CA TYR A 106 3.70 -2.45 13.94
C TYR A 106 2.69 -1.93 14.96
N LEU A 107 1.54 -2.59 15.07
CA LEU A 107 0.55 -2.25 16.08
C LEU A 107 0.75 -3.17 17.29
N VAL A 108 1.12 -2.56 18.42
CA VAL A 108 1.34 -3.25 19.68
C VAL A 108 0.15 -2.94 20.59
N LYS A 109 -0.49 -3.99 21.11
CA LYS A 109 -1.65 -3.83 22.00
C LYS A 109 -1.27 -3.02 23.24
N GLY A 110 -2.04 -1.97 23.53
CA GLY A 110 -1.79 -1.07 24.66
C GLY A 110 -0.95 0.16 24.32
N GLU A 111 -0.32 0.21 23.14
CA GLU A 111 0.38 1.41 22.67
C GLU A 111 -0.56 2.30 21.84
N PRO A 112 -0.59 3.62 22.11
CA PRO A 112 -1.40 4.54 21.33
C PRO A 112 -0.84 4.73 19.91
N ASN A 113 -1.76 4.94 18.97
CA ASN A 113 -1.48 5.19 17.56
C ASN A 113 -2.13 6.50 17.10
N VAL A 114 -1.46 7.20 16.18
CA VAL A 114 -2.00 8.43 15.59
C VAL A 114 -3.25 8.10 14.75
N SER A 115 -4.34 8.82 15.01
CA SER A 115 -5.64 8.65 14.32
C SER A 115 -5.71 9.37 12.98
N TYR A 116 -4.99 10.48 12.81
CA TYR A 116 -4.90 11.23 11.55
C TYR A 116 -3.97 10.54 10.53
N ILE A 117 -4.36 9.34 10.12
CA ILE A 117 -3.72 8.50 9.11
C ILE A 117 -4.76 8.08 8.06
N CYS A 118 -4.37 7.30 7.06
CA CYS A 118 -5.18 6.95 5.88
C CYS A 118 -5.59 8.15 5.01
N SER A 119 -5.67 7.91 3.72
CA SER A 119 -6.26 8.86 2.77
C SER A 119 -7.77 9.03 2.99
N ARG A 120 -8.28 10.27 2.88
CA ARG A 120 -9.62 10.72 3.32
C ARG A 120 -10.78 9.74 3.03
N TYR A 121 -10.91 9.24 1.80
CA TYR A 121 -12.05 8.40 1.38
C TYR A 121 -11.94 6.94 1.81
N TYR A 122 -10.77 6.50 2.27
CA TYR A 122 -10.48 5.12 2.67
C TYR A 122 -10.27 4.98 4.18
N ARG A 123 -10.61 6.03 4.93
CA ARG A 123 -10.43 6.09 6.38
C ARG A 123 -11.56 5.35 7.08
N ALA A 124 -11.20 4.44 7.97
CA ALA A 124 -12.14 3.72 8.81
C ALA A 124 -12.82 4.67 9.83
N PRO A 125 -14.07 4.43 10.23
CA PRO A 125 -14.85 5.34 11.07
C PRO A 125 -14.19 5.62 12.43
N GLU A 126 -13.57 4.64 13.06
CA GLU A 126 -12.85 4.80 14.33
C GLU A 126 -11.71 5.82 14.23
N LEU A 127 -11.04 5.92 13.07
CA LEU A 127 -10.03 6.94 12.82
C LEU A 127 -10.64 8.33 12.64
N ILE A 128 -11.83 8.42 12.05
CA ILE A 128 -12.60 9.67 11.95
C ILE A 128 -12.99 10.16 13.35
N PHE A 129 -13.36 9.23 14.25
CA PHE A 129 -13.67 9.53 15.65
C PHE A 129 -12.43 9.68 16.55
N GLY A 130 -11.22 9.64 15.97
CA GLY A 130 -9.99 9.93 16.72
C GLY A 130 -9.47 8.78 17.59
N ALA A 131 -9.91 7.53 17.37
CA ALA A 131 -9.45 6.38 18.12
C ALA A 131 -7.93 6.21 18.03
N THR A 132 -7.28 5.92 19.16
CA THR A 132 -5.82 5.71 19.25
C THR A 132 -5.45 4.26 19.55
N ASN A 133 -6.42 3.41 19.87
CA ASN A 133 -6.27 2.00 20.24
C ASN A 133 -6.75 1.03 19.14
N TYR A 134 -6.80 1.48 17.88
CA TYR A 134 -7.09 0.59 16.75
C TYR A 134 -5.96 -0.44 16.57
N THR A 135 -6.33 -1.63 16.08
CA THR A 135 -5.44 -2.81 15.94
C THR A 135 -5.59 -3.45 14.57
#